data_AF-A0A1Y0H6E7-F1
#
_entry.id   AF-A0A1Y0H6E7-F1
#
_cell.length_a   1.000
_cell.length_b   1.000
_cell.length_c   1.000
_cell.angle_alpha   90.00
_cell.angle_beta   90.00
_cell.angle_gamma   90.00
#
_symmetry.space_group_name_H-M   'P 1'
#
loop_
_entity.id
_entity.type
_entity.pdbx_description
1 polymer ?
#
loop_
_entity_poly.entity_id
_entity_poly.type
_entity_poly.pdbx_seq_one_letter_code
_entity_poly.pdbx_strand_id
1 'polypeptide(L)'
;MRLWIPASAFALLVIGCGGPSVQQDGNKTTINTPEGKVEVTNNNDKDNTSMSVTTDKGTATFDTKEQVDITKYGLKAYPSTFDNKDDAGGMVITTPEGEQATMIYWTKDDPAKVFEFYGSQLTADKSEVKDANGGMVAGKTSTGASAVIMIQKEDAGTRIGITAGTEKKG
;
A
#
# COMPACT_ATOMS: atom_id res chain seq x y z
N MET A 1 -17.26 9.94 2.32
CA MET A 1 -17.72 9.84 0.91
C MET A 1 -18.08 8.38 0.65
N ARG A 2 -19.35 8.04 0.40
CA ARG A 2 -19.75 6.67 0.04
C ARG A 2 -19.49 6.49 -1.44
N LEU A 3 -18.39 5.83 -1.81
CA LEU A 3 -18.15 5.41 -3.20
C LEU A 3 -19.12 4.25 -3.50
N TRP A 4 -20.22 4.58 -4.16
CA TRP A 4 -21.13 3.58 -4.72
C TRP A 4 -20.57 3.20 -6.09
N ILE A 5 -19.76 2.15 -6.14
CA ILE A 5 -19.32 1.59 -7.42
C ILE A 5 -20.53 0.83 -7.99
N PRO A 6 -21.05 1.22 -9.16
CA PRO A 6 -22.24 0.60 -9.70
C PRO A 6 -21.91 -0.84 -10.12
N ALA A 7 -22.70 -1.78 -9.61
CA ALA A 7 -22.65 -3.22 -9.90
C ALA A 7 -22.95 -3.58 -11.37
N SER A 8 -22.94 -2.61 -12.28
CA SER A 8 -23.41 -2.75 -13.66
C SER A 8 -22.31 -2.85 -14.72
N ALA A 9 -21.04 -2.95 -14.35
CA ALA A 9 -19.95 -3.09 -15.33
C ALA A 9 -19.59 -4.54 -15.69
N PHE A 10 -20.18 -5.56 -15.05
CA PHE A 10 -19.82 -6.97 -15.29
C PHE A 10 -21.04 -7.84 -15.57
N ALA A 11 -21.73 -7.54 -16.66
CA ALA A 11 -22.62 -8.51 -17.28
C ALA A 11 -22.52 -8.37 -18.80
N LEU A 12 -21.77 -9.29 -19.42
CA LEU A 12 -22.15 -9.97 -20.67
C LEU A 12 -20.93 -10.73 -21.21
N LEU A 13 -20.95 -12.06 -21.04
CA LEU A 13 -20.72 -13.03 -22.12
C LEU A 13 -20.69 -14.45 -21.53
N VAL A 14 -21.84 -15.13 -21.61
CA VAL A 14 -21.86 -16.58 -21.74
C VAL A 14 -22.37 -16.84 -23.15
N ILE A 15 -21.61 -17.60 -23.93
CA ILE A 15 -22.01 -18.71 -24.82
C ILE A 15 -20.90 -18.90 -25.87
N GLY A 16 -20.14 -20.01 -25.76
CA GLY A 16 -19.33 -20.57 -26.86
C GLY A 16 -17.81 -20.64 -26.63
N CYS A 17 -17.33 -21.84 -26.27
CA CYS A 17 -15.93 -22.29 -26.18
C CYS A 17 -14.97 -21.55 -25.21
N GLY A 18 -14.75 -22.16 -24.04
CA GLY A 18 -13.47 -22.11 -23.29
C GLY A 18 -13.08 -20.80 -22.58
N GLY A 19 -13.94 -19.78 -22.59
CA GLY A 19 -13.68 -18.53 -21.89
C GLY A 19 -13.81 -18.62 -20.37
N PRO A 20 -13.23 -17.67 -19.61
CA PRO A 20 -13.33 -17.64 -18.16
C PRO A 20 -14.80 -17.47 -17.72
N SER A 21 -15.22 -18.24 -16.71
CA SER A 21 -16.55 -18.11 -16.10
C SER A 21 -16.45 -17.26 -14.83
N VAL A 22 -17.37 -16.31 -14.65
CA VAL A 22 -17.46 -15.48 -13.45
C VAL A 22 -18.70 -15.87 -12.65
N GLN A 23 -18.53 -16.14 -11.36
CA GLN A 23 -19.61 -16.42 -10.41
C GLN A 23 -19.51 -15.42 -9.25
N GLN A 24 -20.62 -14.79 -8.89
CA GLN A 24 -20.68 -13.82 -7.78
C GLN A 24 -21.63 -14.35 -6.70
N ASP A 25 -21.17 -14.39 -5.46
CA ASP A 25 -21.93 -14.79 -4.29
C ASP A 25 -21.67 -13.79 -3.15
N GLY A 26 -22.63 -12.89 -2.93
CA GLY A 26 -22.51 -11.82 -1.95
C GLY A 26 -21.27 -10.95 -2.17
N ASN A 27 -20.35 -10.99 -1.21
CA ASN A 27 -19.10 -10.24 -1.23
C ASN A 27 -17.91 -10.97 -1.90
N LYS A 28 -18.17 -12.18 -2.41
CA LYS A 28 -17.18 -13.03 -3.07
C LYS A 28 -17.45 -13.09 -4.57
N THR A 29 -16.38 -12.94 -5.36
CA THR A 29 -16.37 -13.15 -6.81
C THR A 29 -15.38 -14.27 -7.12
N THR A 30 -15.82 -15.28 -7.86
CA THR A 30 -15.00 -16.40 -8.31
C THR A 30 -14.86 -16.32 -9.83
N ILE A 31 -13.62 -16.30 -10.31
CA ILE A 31 -13.27 -16.33 -11.73
C ILE A 31 -12.58 -17.67 -11.99
N ASN A 32 -13.26 -18.56 -12.72
CA ASN A 32 -12.63 -19.79 -13.19
C ASN A 32 -12.03 -19.53 -14.57
N THR A 33 -10.73 -19.73 -14.71
CA THR A 33 -9.99 -19.65 -15.96
C THR A 33 -9.49 -21.06 -16.33
N PRO A 34 -9.07 -21.31 -17.59
CA PRO A 34 -8.41 -22.56 -17.95
C PRO A 34 -7.14 -22.84 -17.12
N GLU A 35 -6.47 -21.79 -16.65
CA GLU A 35 -5.22 -21.85 -15.89
C GLU A 35 -5.44 -22.05 -14.38
N GLY A 36 -6.67 -21.87 -13.89
CA GLY A 36 -6.97 -22.01 -12.46
C GLY A 36 -8.11 -21.13 -11.97
N LYS A 37 -8.33 -21.17 -10.67
CA LYS A 37 -9.41 -20.46 -9.97
C LYS A 37 -8.86 -19.24 -9.25
N VAL A 38 -9.47 -18.08 -9.49
CA VAL A 38 -9.21 -16.84 -8.76
C VAL A 38 -10.44 -16.51 -7.92
N GLU A 39 -10.27 -16.30 -6.63
CA GLU A 39 -11.33 -15.84 -5.73
C GLU A 39 -11.00 -14.46 -5.19
N VAL A 40 -11.90 -13.50 -5.42
CA VAL A 40 -11.82 -12.14 -4.88
C VAL A 40 -12.88 -11.99 -3.80
N THR A 41 -12.48 -11.64 -2.58
CA THR A 41 -13.40 -11.39 -1.46
C THR A 41 -13.24 -9.96 -0.99
N ASN A 42 -14.33 -9.18 -1.00
CA ASN A 42 -14.35 -7.82 -0.47
C ASN A 42 -14.95 -7.83 0.94
N ASN A 43 -14.19 -7.41 1.94
CA ASN A 43 -14.69 -7.24 3.30
C ASN A 43 -14.72 -5.73 3.61
N ASN A 44 -15.89 -5.15 3.41
CA ASN A 44 -16.14 -3.74 3.74
C ASN A 44 -16.96 -3.70 5.02
N ASP A 45 -16.28 -3.47 6.15
CA ASP A 45 -16.93 -3.07 7.40
C ASP A 45 -16.88 -1.55 7.55
N LYS A 46 -17.65 -0.99 8.48
CA LYS A 46 -17.78 0.47 8.66
C LYS A 46 -16.45 1.19 8.82
N ASP A 47 -15.44 0.51 9.37
CA ASP A 47 -14.16 1.08 9.77
C ASP A 47 -12.97 0.52 8.99
N ASN A 48 -13.15 -0.52 8.17
CA ASN A 48 -12.07 -1.15 7.39
C ASN A 48 -12.57 -1.64 6.03
N THR A 49 -11.81 -1.30 4.99
CA THR A 49 -12.00 -1.84 3.62
C THR A 49 -10.84 -2.77 3.33
N SER A 50 -11.12 -4.07 3.25
CA SER A 50 -10.14 -5.06 2.80
C SER A 50 -10.60 -5.87 1.59
N MET A 51 -9.64 -6.27 0.78
CA MET A 51 -9.83 -7.11 -0.38
C MET A 51 -8.83 -8.26 -0.30
N SER A 52 -9.29 -9.49 -0.48
CA SER A 52 -8.40 -10.66 -0.62
C SER A 52 -8.55 -11.24 -2.02
N VAL A 53 -7.42 -11.56 -2.64
CA VAL A 53 -7.31 -12.25 -3.93
C VAL A 53 -6.59 -13.57 -3.69
N THR A 54 -7.32 -14.68 -3.82
CA THR A 54 -6.79 -16.03 -3.65
C THR A 54 -6.62 -16.69 -5.01
N THR A 55 -5.43 -17.24 -5.23
CA THR A 55 -5.05 -18.05 -6.38
C THR A 55 -4.49 -19.38 -5.89
N ASP A 56 -4.15 -20.28 -6.82
CA ASP A 56 -3.40 -21.51 -6.54
C ASP A 56 -2.02 -21.26 -5.90
N LYS A 57 -1.42 -20.09 -6.18
CA LYS A 57 -0.14 -19.65 -5.60
C LYS A 57 -0.25 -19.07 -4.19
N GLY A 58 -1.47 -18.86 -3.69
CA GLY A 58 -1.75 -18.32 -2.37
C GLY A 58 -2.64 -17.08 -2.41
N THR A 59 -2.76 -16.42 -1.26
CA THR A 59 -3.66 -15.29 -1.05
C THR A 59 -2.89 -14.00 -0.85
N ALA A 60 -3.22 -12.99 -1.67
CA ALA A 60 -2.85 -11.60 -1.43
C ALA A 60 -4.00 -10.87 -0.73
N THR A 61 -3.72 -10.09 0.31
CA THR A 61 -4.69 -9.26 1.02
C THR A 61 -4.29 -7.80 0.94
N PHE A 62 -5.25 -6.93 0.67
CA PHE A 62 -5.12 -5.48 0.58
C PHE A 62 -6.01 -4.87 1.66
N ASP A 63 -5.42 -4.31 2.70
CA ASP A 63 -6.11 -3.68 3.81
C ASP A 63 -5.92 -2.17 3.76
N THR A 64 -7.00 -1.41 3.56
CA THR A 64 -6.97 0.05 3.74
C THR A 64 -7.11 0.35 5.23
N LYS A 65 -6.21 1.17 5.77
CA LYS A 65 -6.19 1.57 7.18
C LYS A 65 -6.15 3.08 7.29
N GLU A 66 -6.74 3.63 8.36
CA GLU A 66 -6.58 5.05 8.67
C GLU A 66 -5.11 5.38 8.93
N GLN A 67 -4.42 4.51 9.67
CA GLN A 67 -2.98 4.61 9.92
C GLN A 67 -2.30 3.24 9.88
N VAL A 68 -1.04 3.25 9.48
CA VAL A 68 -0.14 2.09 9.52
C VAL A 68 0.98 2.38 10.51
N ASP A 69 1.41 1.37 11.25
CA ASP A 69 2.53 1.45 12.19
C ASP A 69 3.85 1.09 11.49
N ILE A 70 4.67 2.11 11.15
CA ILE A 70 5.96 1.89 10.49
C ILE A 70 7.04 1.32 11.38
N THR A 71 6.85 1.31 12.70
CA THR A 71 7.85 0.77 13.61
C THR A 71 8.06 -0.72 13.40
N LYS A 72 7.04 -1.42 12.88
CA LYS A 72 7.13 -2.80 12.40
C LYS A 72 8.17 -3.01 11.30
N TYR A 73 8.43 -1.99 10.49
CA TYR A 73 9.43 -2.02 9.43
C TYR A 73 10.77 -1.41 9.86
N GLY A 74 10.96 -1.09 11.14
CA GLY A 74 12.21 -0.53 11.66
C GLY A 74 12.37 0.97 11.43
N LEU A 75 11.31 1.67 11.03
CA LEU A 75 11.30 3.13 10.90
C LEU A 75 10.63 3.77 12.13
N LYS A 76 11.03 4.99 12.45
CA LYS A 76 10.40 5.87 13.43
C LYS A 76 9.50 6.85 12.73
N ALA A 77 8.37 7.16 13.36
CA ALA A 77 7.50 8.25 12.91
C ALA A 77 8.25 9.58 12.95
N TYR A 78 8.08 10.41 11.91
CA TYR A 78 8.62 11.76 11.92
C TYR A 78 7.90 12.59 13.01
N PRO A 79 8.62 13.40 13.80
CA PRO A 79 7.98 14.21 14.84
C PRO A 79 7.11 15.32 14.23
N SER A 80 6.08 15.75 14.96
CA SER A 80 5.24 16.89 14.57
C SER A 80 4.52 16.71 13.22
N THR A 81 4.19 15.47 12.86
CA THR A 81 3.33 15.21 11.72
C THR A 81 1.88 15.58 12.02
N PHE A 82 1.15 15.93 10.97
CA PHE A 82 -0.29 16.10 11.02
C PHE A 82 -0.93 15.36 9.85
N ASP A 83 -2.18 14.94 10.04
CA ASP A 83 -2.97 14.31 8.99
C ASP A 83 -3.62 15.41 8.14
N ASN A 84 -3.39 15.37 6.83
CA ASN A 84 -4.19 16.14 5.89
C ASN A 84 -5.39 15.27 5.49
N LYS A 85 -6.60 15.69 5.86
CA LYS A 85 -7.84 14.87 5.77
C LYS A 85 -8.17 14.38 4.36
N ASP A 86 -7.61 15.01 3.33
CA ASP A 86 -7.84 14.65 1.94
C ASP A 86 -6.87 13.56 1.44
N ASP A 87 -5.78 13.32 2.17
CA ASP A 87 -4.65 12.47 1.76
C ASP A 87 -4.23 11.46 2.85
N ALA A 88 -4.91 11.47 3.99
CA ALA A 88 -4.62 10.62 5.13
C ALA A 88 -5.12 9.20 4.86
N GLY A 89 -4.21 8.24 5.06
CA GLY A 89 -4.51 6.83 4.94
C GLY A 89 -3.25 6.00 4.75
N GLY A 90 -3.38 4.72 5.01
CA GLY A 90 -2.38 3.72 4.71
C GLY A 90 -3.02 2.52 4.02
N MET A 91 -2.18 1.76 3.34
CA MET A 91 -2.55 0.48 2.76
C MET A 91 -1.51 -0.55 3.17
N VAL A 92 -1.96 -1.73 3.61
CA VAL A 92 -1.11 -2.89 3.82
C VAL A 92 -1.45 -3.93 2.77
N ILE A 93 -0.43 -4.43 2.08
CA ILE A 93 -0.51 -5.53 1.14
C ILE A 93 0.26 -6.69 1.74
N THR A 94 -0.42 -7.79 2.03
CA THR A 94 0.20 -9.02 2.52
C THR A 94 0.09 -10.09 1.43
N THR A 95 1.21 -10.69 1.06
CA THR A 95 1.27 -11.82 0.11
C THR A 95 1.98 -13.01 0.77
N PRO A 96 1.99 -14.19 0.15
CA PRO A 96 2.79 -15.32 0.64
C PRO A 96 4.29 -14.99 0.74
N GLU A 97 4.79 -14.10 -0.12
CA GLU A 97 6.19 -13.70 -0.22
C GLU A 97 6.58 -12.62 0.79
N GLY A 98 5.62 -11.91 1.39
CA GLY A 98 5.95 -10.81 2.28
C GLY A 98 4.80 -9.87 2.60
N GLU A 99 5.15 -8.74 3.19
CA GLU A 99 4.22 -7.67 3.51
C GLU A 99 4.81 -6.34 3.08
N GLN A 100 4.01 -5.50 2.45
CA GLN A 100 4.33 -4.12 2.11
C GLN A 100 3.26 -3.21 2.69
N ALA A 101 3.64 -2.07 3.23
CA ALA A 101 2.71 -1.02 3.59
C ALA A 101 3.10 0.33 3.00
N THR A 102 2.09 1.10 2.65
CA THR A 102 2.21 2.48 2.16
C THR A 102 1.42 3.42 3.06
N MET A 103 1.90 4.65 3.21
CA MET A 103 1.28 5.68 4.03
C MET A 103 1.77 7.07 3.63
N ILE A 104 0.99 8.06 4.04
CA ILE A 104 1.25 9.46 3.74
C ILE A 104 1.12 10.28 5.02
N TYR A 105 2.10 11.12 5.29
CA TYR A 105 2.11 12.10 6.38
C TYR A 105 2.44 13.49 5.88
N TRP A 106 2.16 14.49 6.71
CA TRP A 106 2.51 15.88 6.44
C TRP A 106 3.25 16.50 7.62
N THR A 107 4.17 17.41 7.34
CA THR A 107 4.85 18.24 8.35
C THR A 107 5.03 19.67 7.87
N LYS A 108 5.20 20.62 8.78
CA LYS A 108 5.57 22.01 8.46
C LYS A 108 7.08 22.20 8.30
N ASP A 109 7.87 21.23 8.73
CA ASP A 109 9.31 21.23 8.55
C ASP A 109 9.71 21.17 7.06
N ASP A 110 10.90 21.67 6.74
CA ASP A 110 11.41 21.64 5.37
C ASP A 110 11.86 20.24 4.94
N PRO A 111 11.78 19.93 3.62
CA PRO A 111 12.15 18.63 3.07
C PRO A 111 13.52 18.14 3.50
N ALA A 112 14.51 19.03 3.57
CA ALA A 112 15.88 18.70 3.95
C ALA A 112 15.96 18.04 5.34
N LYS A 113 15.18 18.53 6.31
CA LYS A 113 15.14 17.99 7.68
C LYS A 113 14.47 16.61 7.71
N VAL A 114 13.43 16.43 6.90
CA VAL A 114 12.76 15.13 6.72
C VAL A 114 13.70 14.10 6.08
N PHE A 115 14.46 14.52 5.08
CA PHE A 115 15.46 13.68 4.42
C PHE A 115 16.55 13.21 5.37
N GLU A 116 17.09 14.12 6.19
CA GLU A 116 18.11 13.77 7.17
C GLU A 116 17.56 12.75 8.19
N PHE A 117 16.34 13.00 8.68
CA PHE A 117 15.68 12.11 9.63
C PHE A 117 15.49 10.69 9.08
N TYR A 118 14.89 10.52 7.90
CA TYR A 118 14.65 9.18 7.35
C TYR A 118 15.92 8.55 6.77
N GLY A 119 16.80 9.34 6.14
CA GLY A 119 18.09 8.86 5.63
C GLY A 119 19.00 8.31 6.73
N SER A 120 18.90 8.80 7.96
CA SER A 120 19.64 8.28 9.13
C SER A 120 19.15 6.91 9.63
N GLN A 121 17.93 6.52 9.25
CA GLN A 121 17.30 5.27 9.68
C GLN A 121 17.48 4.13 8.68
N LEU A 122 17.98 4.45 7.48
CA LEU A 122 18.36 3.48 6.49
C LEU A 122 19.85 3.13 6.62
N THR A 123 20.19 1.94 6.14
CA THR A 123 21.56 1.45 6.05
C THR A 123 22.42 2.35 5.15
N ALA A 124 23.74 2.20 5.25
CA ALA A 124 24.69 3.07 4.55
C ALA A 124 24.64 2.95 3.02
N ASP A 125 24.14 1.83 2.50
CA ASP A 125 23.93 1.53 1.07
C ASP A 125 22.62 2.11 0.49
N LYS A 126 21.99 3.06 1.20
CA LYS A 126 20.81 3.77 0.69
C LYS A 126 21.11 4.53 -0.61
N SER A 127 20.08 4.62 -1.45
CA SER A 127 20.04 5.46 -2.65
C SER A 127 19.23 6.72 -2.38
N GLU A 128 19.71 7.85 -2.87
CA GLU A 128 19.06 9.16 -2.69
C GLU A 128 18.97 9.90 -4.02
N VAL A 129 17.82 10.51 -4.27
CA VAL A 129 17.61 11.51 -5.32
C VAL A 129 17.00 12.73 -4.65
N LYS A 130 17.62 13.89 -4.81
CA LYS A 130 17.22 15.14 -4.14
C LYS A 130 17.25 16.31 -5.11
N ASP A 131 16.25 17.17 -5.03
CA ASP A 131 16.21 18.48 -5.65
C ASP A 131 15.75 19.55 -4.64
N ALA A 132 15.54 20.79 -5.12
CA ALA A 132 15.15 21.91 -4.27
C ALA A 132 13.73 21.77 -3.67
N ASN A 133 12.87 20.98 -4.29
CA ASN A 133 11.47 20.80 -3.90
C ASN A 133 11.23 19.47 -3.18
N GLY A 134 12.20 18.56 -3.12
CA GLY A 134 12.02 17.27 -2.48
C GLY A 134 12.88 16.17 -3.11
N GLY A 135 12.33 14.97 -3.17
CA GLY A 135 12.92 13.80 -3.82
C GLY A 135 12.58 12.49 -3.10
N MET A 136 13.52 11.55 -3.13
CA MET A 136 13.34 10.19 -2.63
C MET A 136 14.60 9.66 -1.96
N VAL A 137 14.42 8.92 -0.86
CA VAL A 137 15.47 8.11 -0.23
C VAL A 137 14.98 6.67 -0.08
N ALA A 138 15.77 5.71 -0.53
CA ALA A 138 15.40 4.30 -0.57
C ALA A 138 16.55 3.41 -0.07
N GLY A 139 16.24 2.33 0.63
CA GLY A 139 17.26 1.45 1.19
C GLY A 139 16.67 0.44 2.17
N LYS A 140 17.54 -0.21 2.93
CA LYS A 140 17.11 -1.13 3.99
C LYS A 140 17.10 -0.44 5.33
N THR A 141 16.22 -0.84 6.23
CA THR A 141 16.22 -0.41 7.63
C THR A 141 17.12 -1.32 8.47
N SER A 142 17.30 -1.00 9.75
CA SER A 142 18.06 -1.84 10.68
C SER A 142 17.47 -3.23 10.90
N THR A 143 16.17 -3.41 10.62
CA THR A 143 15.50 -4.73 10.69
C THR A 143 15.64 -5.53 9.39
N GLY A 144 16.26 -4.94 8.36
CA GLY A 144 16.39 -5.52 7.03
C GLY A 144 15.17 -5.34 6.13
N ALA A 145 14.12 -4.65 6.59
CA ALA A 145 12.99 -4.27 5.76
C ALA A 145 13.43 -3.28 4.68
N SER A 146 12.87 -3.39 3.48
CA SER A 146 13.09 -2.42 2.41
C SER A 146 12.15 -1.23 2.62
N ALA A 147 12.65 -0.02 2.43
CA ALA A 147 11.86 1.20 2.54
C ALA A 147 12.19 2.18 1.42
N VAL A 148 11.16 2.86 0.94
CA VAL A 148 11.21 3.98 -0.01
C VAL A 148 10.44 5.13 0.63
N ILE A 149 11.11 6.27 0.82
CA ILE A 149 10.53 7.46 1.40
C ILE A 149 10.58 8.57 0.35
N MET A 150 9.41 8.98 -0.11
CA MET A 150 9.21 10.13 -0.99
C MET A 150 8.91 11.37 -0.15
N ILE A 151 9.59 12.47 -0.42
CA ILE A 151 9.49 13.71 0.34
C ILE A 151 9.26 14.83 -0.66
N GLN A 152 8.17 15.58 -0.52
CA GLN A 152 7.79 16.61 -1.48
C GLN A 152 7.34 17.87 -0.75
N LYS A 153 7.88 19.03 -1.13
CA LYS A 153 7.37 20.33 -0.71
C LYS A 153 6.10 20.63 -1.50
N GLU A 154 5.07 21.03 -0.75
CA GLU A 154 3.78 21.49 -1.26
C GLU A 154 3.33 22.72 -0.47
N ASP A 155 2.25 23.37 -0.91
CA ASP A 155 1.75 24.61 -0.30
C ASP A 155 1.37 24.42 1.18
N ALA A 156 0.83 23.25 1.52
CA ALA A 156 0.41 22.92 2.89
C ALA A 156 1.59 22.51 3.80
N GLY A 157 2.78 22.26 3.26
CA GLY A 157 3.94 21.79 4.01
C GLY A 157 4.74 20.76 3.23
N THR A 158 5.52 19.94 3.93
CA THR A 158 6.23 18.82 3.33
C THR A 158 5.39 17.55 3.46
N ARG A 159 5.04 16.94 2.32
CA ARG A 159 4.39 15.65 2.20
C ARG A 159 5.44 14.54 2.26
N ILE A 160 5.14 13.49 3.01
CA ILE A 160 6.02 12.36 3.27
C ILE A 160 5.26 11.08 2.90
N GLY A 161 5.60 10.47 1.77
CA GLY A 161 5.10 9.17 1.38
C GLY A 161 6.10 8.08 1.79
N ILE A 162 5.66 7.07 2.54
CA ILE A 162 6.51 5.95 2.93
C ILE A 162 5.91 4.68 2.36
N THR A 163 6.71 3.91 1.65
CA THR A 163 6.44 2.52 1.31
C THR A 163 7.51 1.65 1.94
N ALA A 164 7.13 0.74 2.83
CA ALA A 164 8.08 -0.16 3.51
C ALA A 164 7.56 -1.59 3.48
N GLY A 165 8.46 -2.57 3.48
CA GLY A 165 8.05 -3.96 3.43
C GLY A 165 9.11 -4.95 3.85
N THR A 166 8.64 -6.14 4.21
CA THR A 166 9.47 -7.29 4.55
C THR A 166 9.24 -8.40 3.54
N GLU A 167 10.31 -9.07 3.16
CA GLU A 167 10.24 -10.33 2.43
C GLU A 167 10.29 -11.47 3.44
N LYS A 168 9.39 -12.45 3.31
CA LYS A 168 9.58 -13.74 3.95
C LYS A 168 10.72 -14.43 3.22
N LYS A 169 11.85 -14.60 3.92
CA LYS A 169 12.93 -15.46 3.42
C LYS A 169 12.36 -16.85 3.17
N GLY A 170 12.45 -17.31 1.91
CA GLY A 170 12.23 -18.70 1.55
C GLY A 170 13.30 -19.62 2.12
#